data_AF-A0A848V1E9-F1
#
_entry.id   AF-A0A848V1E9-F1
#
_cell.length_a   1.000
_cell.length_b   1.000
_cell.length_c   1.000
_cell.angle_alpha   90.00
_cell.angle_beta   90.00
_cell.angle_gamma   90.00
#
_symmetry.space_group_name_H-M   'P 1'
#
loop_
_entity.id
_entity.type
_entity.pdbx_description
1 polymer ?
#
loop_
_entity_poly.entity_id
_entity_poly.type
_entity_poly.pdbx_seq_one_letter_code
_entity_poly.pdbx_strand_id
1 'polypeptide(L)'
;MEAIGPIALFAAVAAIVWIVFHNKTKSQKQSFEIIEKMVDRGDKIDEETVKALGVRPAPAERDLKIGMILVAIACGFFIFAGMIPEEEGQIALRGIGSFPLLVGLVYCAFWLMFGRNKF
;
A
#
# COMPACT_ATOMS: atom_id res chain seq x y z
N MET A 1 4.12 -13.03 30.74
CA MET A 1 3.29 -11.85 30.45
C MET A 1 4.03 -10.75 29.67
N GLU A 2 5.35 -10.86 29.47
CA GLU A 2 6.19 -9.82 28.86
C GLU A 2 6.02 -9.64 27.33
N ALA A 3 5.40 -10.59 26.62
CA ALA A 3 5.22 -10.53 25.17
C ALA A 3 3.89 -9.88 24.72
N ILE A 4 2.96 -9.57 25.63
CA ILE A 4 1.62 -9.10 25.25
C ILE A 4 1.67 -7.70 24.61
N GLY A 5 2.54 -6.82 25.10
CA GLY A 5 2.71 -5.46 24.57
C GLY A 5 3.13 -5.42 23.10
N PRO A 6 4.26 -6.05 22.72
CA PRO A 6 4.71 -6.11 21.33
C PRO A 6 3.68 -6.77 20.40
N ILE A 7 3.10 -7.90 20.81
CA ILE A 7 2.10 -8.63 20.01
C ILE A 7 0.87 -7.76 19.75
N ALA A 8 0.37 -7.06 20.76
CA ALA A 8 -0.79 -6.18 20.60
C ALA A 8 -0.51 -5.04 19.61
N LEU A 9 0.71 -4.49 19.62
CA LEU A 9 1.11 -3.41 18.70
C LEU A 9 1.18 -3.91 17.25
N PHE A 10 1.79 -5.07 17.00
CA PHE A 10 1.82 -5.68 15.67
C PHE A 10 0.41 -6.11 15.19
N ALA A 11 -0.42 -6.63 16.08
CA ALA A 11 -1.79 -7.00 15.78
C ALA A 11 -2.65 -5.78 15.38
N ALA A 12 -2.45 -4.64 16.03
CA ALA A 12 -3.15 -3.39 15.70
C ALA A 12 -2.81 -2.92 14.28
N VAL A 13 -1.53 -2.94 13.89
CA VAL A 13 -1.09 -2.61 12.52
C VAL A 13 -1.73 -3.57 11.51
N ALA A 14 -1.68 -4.88 11.78
CA ALA A 14 -2.30 -5.88 10.91
C ALA A 14 -3.82 -5.68 10.77
N ALA A 15 -4.51 -5.33 11.87
CA ALA A 15 -5.95 -5.06 11.87
C ALA A 15 -6.30 -3.83 11.03
N ILE A 16 -5.54 -2.73 11.15
CA ILE A 16 -5.74 -1.52 10.33
C ILE A 16 -5.59 -1.84 8.84
N VAL A 17 -4.50 -2.53 8.47
CA VAL A 17 -4.25 -2.94 7.08
C VAL A 17 -5.39 -3.83 6.57
N TRP A 18 -5.81 -4.80 7.38
CA TRP A 18 -6.91 -5.71 7.03
C TRP A 18 -8.23 -4.97 6.81
N ILE A 19 -8.62 -4.06 7.70
CA ILE A 19 -9.84 -3.26 7.57
C ILE A 19 -9.83 -2.44 6.28
N VAL A 20 -8.72 -1.75 5.99
CA VAL A 20 -8.57 -0.94 4.77
C VAL A 20 -8.70 -1.82 3.52
N PHE A 21 -8.01 -2.96 3.47
CA PHE A 21 -8.07 -3.88 2.34
C PHE A 21 -9.45 -4.52 2.17
N HIS A 22 -10.08 -4.92 3.28
CA HIS A 22 -11.43 -5.51 3.27
C HIS A 22 -12.46 -4.53 2.71
N ASN A 23 -12.44 -3.27 3.17
CA ASN A 23 -13.36 -2.24 2.67
C ASN A 23 -13.12 -1.90 1.20
N LYS A 24 -11.86 -1.82 0.77
CA LYS A 24 -11.50 -1.56 -0.63
C LYS A 24 -11.93 -2.68 -1.57
N THR A 25 -11.76 -3.94 -1.17
CA THR A 25 -12.18 -5.10 -1.98
C THR A 25 -13.70 -5.20 -2.08
N LYS A 26 -14.42 -4.92 -0.99
CA LYS A 26 -15.89 -4.87 -1.00
C LYS A 26 -16.43 -3.81 -1.97
N SER A 27 -15.88 -2.60 -1.94
CA SER A 27 -16.31 -1.52 -2.84
C SER A 27 -16.09 -1.86 -4.31
N GLN A 28 -14.93 -2.45 -4.67
CA GLN A 28 -14.69 -2.84 -6.07
C GLN A 28 -15.62 -3.97 -6.54
N LYS A 29 -15.91 -4.95 -5.69
CA LYS A 29 -16.86 -6.02 -6.03
C LYS A 29 -18.25 -5.46 -6.33
N GLN A 30 -18.71 -4.49 -5.55
CA GLN A 30 -20.00 -3.84 -5.77
C GLN A 30 -20.05 -3.11 -7.11
N SER A 31 -19.00 -2.38 -7.48
CA SER A 31 -18.92 -1.72 -8.79
C SER A 31 -18.99 -2.71 -9.95
N PHE A 32 -18.29 -3.85 -9.84
CA PHE A 32 -18.32 -4.88 -10.88
C PHE A 32 -19.67 -5.60 -10.98
N GLU A 33 -20.34 -5.87 -9.86
CA GLU A 33 -21.68 -6.47 -9.85
C GLU A 33 -22.72 -5.54 -10.50
N ILE A 34 -22.58 -4.22 -10.34
CA ILE A 34 -23.44 -3.24 -11.02
C ILE A 34 -23.17 -3.27 -12.53
N ILE A 35 -21.90 -3.28 -12.94
CA ILE A 35 -21.51 -3.39 -14.36
C ILE A 35 -22.10 -4.66 -14.98
N GLU A 36 -21.97 -5.81 -14.31
CA GLU A 36 -22.53 -7.09 -14.76
C GLU A 36 -24.05 -7.00 -14.98
N LYS A 37 -24.79 -6.45 -14.00
CA LYS A 37 -26.24 -6.25 -14.12
C LYS A 37 -26.64 -5.28 -15.24
N MET A 38 -25.81 -4.28 -15.54
CA MET A 38 -26.04 -3.37 -16.67
C MET A 38 -25.81 -4.06 -18.01
N VAL A 39 -24.77 -4.91 -18.11
CA VAL A 39 -24.55 -5.75 -19.29
C VAL A 39 -25.73 -6.70 -19.52
N ASP A 40 -26.20 -7.38 -18.48
CA ASP A 40 -27.33 -8.33 -18.57
C ASP A 40 -28.64 -7.66 -19.04
N ARG A 41 -28.82 -6.38 -18.70
CA ARG A 41 -29.99 -5.57 -19.13
C ARG A 41 -29.85 -5.01 -20.54
N GLY A 42 -28.67 -5.12 -21.15
CA GLY A 42 -28.36 -4.50 -22.44
C GLY A 42 -28.15 -2.99 -22.37
N ASP A 43 -27.86 -2.45 -21.18
CA ASP A 43 -27.59 -1.03 -21.00
C ASP A 43 -26.28 -0.63 -21.69
N LYS A 44 -26.24 0.57 -22.29
CA LYS A 44 -25.00 1.10 -22.86
C LYS A 44 -24.06 1.50 -21.73
N ILE A 45 -22.88 0.90 -21.71
CA ILE A 45 -21.82 1.23 -20.76
C ILE A 45 -20.89 2.25 -21.43
N ASP A 46 -20.98 3.50 -20.99
CA ASP A 46 -20.07 4.58 -21.39
C ASP A 46 -18.99 4.83 -20.32
N GLU A 47 -17.95 5.57 -20.69
CA GLU A 47 -16.84 5.88 -19.77
C GLU A 47 -17.30 6.65 -18.53
N GLU A 48 -18.33 7.48 -18.67
CA GLU A 48 -18.86 8.29 -17.57
C GLU A 48 -19.50 7.41 -16.51
N THR A 49 -20.30 6.42 -16.93
CA THR A 49 -20.90 5.42 -16.02
C THR A 49 -19.82 4.60 -15.31
N VAL A 50 -18.79 4.15 -16.03
CA VAL A 50 -17.67 3.39 -15.43
C VAL A 50 -16.93 4.23 -14.38
N LYS A 51 -16.69 5.52 -14.67
CA LYS A 51 -16.06 6.46 -13.73
C LYS A 51 -16.96 6.76 -12.52
N ALA A 52 -18.27 6.89 -12.72
CA ALA A 52 -19.25 7.11 -11.66
C ALA A 52 -19.33 5.92 -10.68
N LEU A 53 -19.14 4.70 -11.18
CA LEU A 53 -19.04 3.48 -10.36
C LEU A 53 -17.70 3.34 -9.63
N GLY A 54 -16.79 4.31 -9.75
CA GLY A 54 -15.52 4.32 -9.04
C GLY A 54 -14.45 3.39 -9.64
N VAL A 55 -14.70 2.82 -10.82
CA VAL A 55 -13.69 2.08 -11.57
C VAL A 55 -12.75 3.09 -12.21
N ARG A 56 -11.63 3.35 -11.52
CA ARG A 56 -10.60 4.28 -11.99
C ARG A 56 -9.33 3.51 -12.33
N PRO A 57 -8.68 3.81 -13.47
CA PRO A 57 -7.35 3.28 -13.73
C PRO A 57 -6.41 3.75 -12.63
N ALA A 58 -5.44 2.90 -12.29
CA ALA A 58 -4.42 3.26 -11.33
C ALA A 58 -3.67 4.52 -11.80
N PRO A 59 -3.46 5.53 -10.93
CA PRO A 59 -2.63 6.68 -11.29
C PRO A 59 -1.24 6.21 -11.72
N ALA A 60 -0.67 6.81 -12.78
CA ALA A 60 0.68 6.47 -13.22
C ALA A 60 1.76 6.77 -12.14
N GLU A 61 1.47 7.70 -11.25
CA GLU A 61 2.28 8.05 -10.07
C GLU A 61 2.06 7.14 -8.85
N ARG A 62 1.12 6.17 -8.91
CA ARG A 62 0.79 5.30 -7.78
C ARG A 62 2.02 4.57 -7.27
N ASP A 63 2.82 4.04 -8.19
CA ASP A 63 3.99 3.23 -7.87
C ASP A 63 5.08 4.12 -7.23
N LEU A 64 5.27 5.36 -7.71
CA LEU A 64 6.16 6.33 -7.05
C LEU A 64 5.70 6.67 -5.64
N LYS A 65 4.40 6.94 -5.45
CA LYS A 65 3.85 7.26 -4.12
C LYS A 65 4.09 6.12 -3.14
N ILE A 66 3.80 4.88 -3.54
CA ILE A 66 4.03 3.70 -2.70
C ILE A 66 5.54 3.56 -2.40
N GLY A 67 6.39 3.74 -3.42
CA GLY A 67 7.84 3.67 -3.26
C GLY A 67 8.38 4.67 -2.24
N MET A 68 7.99 5.94 -2.36
CA MET A 68 8.42 7.00 -1.44
C MET A 68 7.93 6.78 -0.01
N ILE A 69 6.70 6.30 0.18
CA ILE A 69 6.17 5.98 1.51
C ILE A 69 7.00 4.88 2.17
N LEU A 70 7.35 3.83 1.43
CA LEU A 70 8.15 2.72 1.96
C LEU A 70 9.58 3.15 2.30
N VAL A 71 10.20 3.99 1.46
CA VAL A 71 11.52 4.59 1.77
C VAL A 71 11.43 5.45 3.04
N ALA A 72 10.37 6.26 3.20
CA ALA A 72 10.18 7.09 4.39
C ALA A 72 10.02 6.23 5.67
N ILE A 73 9.26 5.14 5.59
CA ILE A 73 9.12 4.18 6.71
C ILE A 73 10.48 3.58 7.08
N ALA A 74 11.28 3.16 6.09
CA ALA A 74 12.63 2.65 6.33
C ALA A 74 13.55 3.66 7.02
N CYS A 75 13.53 4.92 6.54
CA CYS A 75 14.26 6.01 7.19
C CYS A 75 13.82 6.19 8.65
N GLY A 76 12.52 6.08 8.94
CA GLY A 76 11.99 6.09 10.30
C GLY A 76 12.58 4.99 11.18
N PHE A 77 12.64 3.74 10.67
CA PHE A 77 13.28 2.63 11.38
C PHE A 77 14.77 2.88 11.62
N PHE A 78 15.50 3.44 10.65
CA PHE A 78 16.94 3.68 10.78
C PHE A 78 17.26 4.79 11.78
N ILE A 79 16.48 5.88 11.76
CA ILE A 79 16.59 6.96 12.74
C ILE A 79 16.27 6.42 14.13
N PHE A 80 15.16 5.69 14.27
CA PHE A 80 14.76 5.14 15.56
C PHE A 80 15.78 4.12 16.10
N ALA A 81 16.33 3.26 15.24
CA ALA A 81 17.43 2.36 15.61
C ALA A 81 18.65 3.14 16.13
N GLY A 82 18.97 4.29 15.57
CA GLY A 82 20.06 5.14 16.05
C GLY A 82 19.84 5.77 17.44
N MET A 83 18.61 5.73 17.96
CA MET A 83 18.27 6.21 19.31
C MET A 83 18.33 5.10 20.37
N ILE A 84 18.51 3.84 19.97
CA ILE A 84 18.56 2.70 20.89
C ILE A 84 20.00 2.51 21.39
N PRO A 85 20.25 2.48 22.72
CA PRO A 85 21.59 2.28 23.27
C PRO A 85 22.21 0.93 22.93
N GLU A 86 21.40 -0.12 22.90
CA GLU A 86 21.84 -1.51 22.70
C GLU A 86 22.08 -1.82 21.22
N GLU A 87 23.30 -2.26 20.89
CA GLU A 87 23.72 -2.53 19.51
C GLU A 87 22.87 -3.62 18.83
N GLU A 88 22.54 -4.69 19.56
CA GLU A 88 21.66 -5.76 19.07
C GLU A 88 20.28 -5.22 18.66
N GLY A 89 19.73 -4.28 19.44
CA GLY A 89 18.47 -3.60 19.14
C GLY A 89 18.57 -2.74 17.88
N GLN A 90 19.69 -2.04 17.69
CA GLN A 90 19.94 -1.26 16.48
C GLN A 90 19.99 -2.16 15.24
N ILE A 91 20.73 -3.28 15.32
CA ILE A 91 20.89 -4.23 14.22
C ILE A 91 19.54 -4.82 13.84
N ALA A 92 18.74 -5.25 14.83
CA ALA A 92 17.41 -5.81 14.60
C ALA A 92 16.48 -4.79 13.90
N LEU A 93 16.40 -3.56 14.40
CA LEU A 93 15.53 -2.54 13.81
C LEU A 93 16.00 -2.07 12.42
N ARG A 94 17.30 -1.93 12.20
CA ARG A 94 17.84 -1.66 10.86
C ARG A 94 17.57 -2.82 9.91
N GLY A 95 17.66 -4.06 10.39
CA GLY A 95 17.25 -5.25 9.66
C GLY A 95 15.79 -5.16 9.20
N ILE A 96 14.88 -4.81 10.12
CA ILE A 96 13.44 -4.63 9.82
C ILE A 96 13.23 -3.48 8.82
N GLY A 97 13.92 -2.35 9.01
CA GLY A 97 13.84 -1.20 8.10
C GLY A 97 14.36 -1.46 6.69
N SER A 98 15.26 -2.45 6.52
CA SER A 98 15.81 -2.79 5.20
C SER A 98 14.76 -3.35 4.24
N PHE A 99 13.73 -4.03 4.75
CA PHE A 99 12.64 -4.57 3.94
C PHE A 99 11.85 -3.47 3.21
N PRO A 100 11.21 -2.50 3.91
CA PRO A 100 10.52 -1.42 3.23
C PRO A 100 11.48 -0.56 2.40
N LEU A 101 12.77 -0.44 2.77
CA LEU A 101 13.73 0.28 1.94
C LEU A 101 13.86 -0.35 0.56
N LEU A 102 14.15 -1.65 0.51
CA LEU A 102 14.36 -2.37 -0.76
C LEU A 102 13.10 -2.38 -1.61
N VAL A 103 11.93 -2.66 -1.01
CA VAL A 103 10.66 -2.64 -1.73
C VAL A 103 10.35 -1.23 -2.25
N GLY A 104 10.58 -0.20 -1.43
CA GLY A 104 10.39 1.19 -1.81
C GLY A 104 11.28 1.61 -2.98
N LEU A 105 12.57 1.25 -2.92
CA LEU A 105 13.54 1.51 -4.00
C LEU A 105 13.12 0.83 -5.31
N VAL A 106 12.59 -0.40 -5.28
CA VAL A 106 12.09 -1.09 -6.48
C VAL A 106 10.91 -0.34 -7.09
N TYR A 107 9.95 0.10 -6.27
CA TYR A 107 8.82 0.90 -6.76
C TYR A 107 9.27 2.24 -7.38
N CYS A 108 10.22 2.93 -6.74
CA CYS A 108 10.82 4.14 -7.29
C CYS A 108 11.57 3.87 -8.61
N ALA A 109 12.33 2.78 -8.69
CA ALA A 109 13.05 2.38 -9.89
C ALA A 109 12.08 2.03 -11.05
N PHE A 110 11.01 1.28 -10.78
CA PHE A 110 9.98 0.99 -11.76
C PHE A 110 9.30 2.26 -12.28
N TRP A 111 9.03 3.23 -11.41
CA TRP A 111 8.51 4.50 -11.86
C TRP A 111 9.50 5.27 -12.75
N LEU A 112 10.79 5.31 -12.38
CA LEU A 112 11.83 5.97 -13.18
C LEU A 112 12.01 5.33 -14.56
N MET A 113 11.92 4.00 -14.66
CA MET A 113 12.12 3.26 -15.91
C MET A 113 10.88 3.20 -16.80
N PHE A 114 9.70 2.98 -16.22
CA PHE A 114 8.46 2.69 -16.97
C PHE A 114 7.37 3.74 -16.80
N GLY A 115 7.38 4.49 -15.69
CA GLY A 115 6.35 5.47 -15.37
C GLY A 115 6.62 6.86 -15.95
N ARG A 116 7.89 7.24 -16.10
CA ARG A 116 8.28 8.60 -16.51
C ARG A 116 7.89 8.97 -17.94
N ASN A 117 7.77 8.00 -18.85
CA ASN A 117 7.48 8.23 -20.27
C ASN A 117 5.98 8.28 -20.61
N LYS A 118 5.10 8.23 -19.60
CA LYS A 118 3.64 8.36 -19.76
C LYS A 118 3.11 9.76 -19.45
N PHE A 119 4.01 10.74 -19.28
CA PHE A 119 3.72 12.14 -18.99
C PHE A 119 4.40 13.04 -20.01
#